data_AF-A0A1C5T497-F1
#
_entry.id   AF-A0A1C5T497-F1
#
_cell.length_a   1.000
_cell.length_b   1.000
_cell.length_c   1.000
_cell.angle_alpha   90.00
_cell.angle_beta   90.00
_cell.angle_gamma   90.00
#
_symmetry.space_group_name_H-M   'P 1'
#
loop_
_entity.id
_entity.type
_entity.pdbx_description
1 polymer ?
#
loop_
_entity_poly.entity_id
_entity_poly.type
_entity_poly.pdbx_seq_one_letter_code
_entity_poly.pdbx_strand_id
1 'polypeptide(L)'
;MTEENYNYRTSQKLLRNQFPGKGKLKIPIIPKFQESPGDFDDLLLIGFDKTHLEDQNHLDRMVHFFLYDYRFERVWKNPDNDIEKLSRYRAVLSPDFSMYLEMAPVMQLYNVFRNRWCGAYWASKGLRVIPTVNWGDESTFDFCFEGIEKGSVVAVSTYMASEHDNRCDQKEWFMAGYNEMLRRIEPEKIICYNTPFPEMQGNIIHVDYERSSWRYMNYERSFHREDLDAFKIGGTSSNNRDTIEPYLIGKGGGSAYGGEIKPSKPEDERFWGEPGETKYTYTAKGELIETLIGPDGKAYLEIHHTNHGFPKYHEVPHQHSIIWDQSGFHFGKEQTTKSFLYGRNTNMATWVGTNSLEDNRFKTISDFKQCMRRGGEVQFEWNGVLYCCFGCISPAADAAPKMVICQAGSVEVNTRTEKWCDTADEILEYMVGGDRLRDVITQVKVWERTI
;
A
#
# COMPACT_ATOMS: atom_id res chain seq x y z
N MET A 1 -16.38 37.11 -29.33
CA MET A 1 -16.17 36.39 -28.05
C MET A 1 -17.08 37.06 -27.04
N THR A 2 -17.93 36.32 -26.31
CA THR A 2 -18.78 36.91 -25.26
C THR A 2 -17.94 37.30 -24.05
N GLU A 3 -18.42 38.24 -23.24
CA GLU A 3 -17.78 38.64 -21.98
C GLU A 3 -17.61 37.45 -21.02
N GLU A 4 -18.64 36.60 -20.92
CA GLU A 4 -18.59 35.36 -20.14
C GLU A 4 -17.46 34.43 -20.61
N ASN A 5 -17.32 34.24 -21.93
CA ASN A 5 -16.23 33.45 -22.51
C ASN A 5 -14.86 34.08 -22.24
N TYR A 6 -14.75 35.40 -22.29
CA TYR A 6 -13.52 36.10 -21.94
C TYR A 6 -13.18 35.87 -20.47
N ASN A 7 -14.11 36.13 -19.55
CA ASN A 7 -13.93 35.98 -18.10
C ASN A 7 -13.58 34.55 -17.70
N TYR A 8 -14.24 33.54 -18.30
CA TYR A 8 -13.90 32.14 -18.06
C TYR A 8 -12.48 31.80 -18.53
N ARG A 9 -12.14 32.19 -19.78
CA ARG A 9 -10.84 31.89 -20.40
C ARG A 9 -9.67 32.64 -19.78
N THR A 10 -9.90 33.81 -19.20
CA THR A 10 -8.89 34.59 -18.48
C THR A 10 -8.88 34.33 -16.98
N SER A 11 -9.78 33.47 -16.49
CA SER A 11 -9.82 33.14 -15.07
C SER A 11 -8.54 32.47 -14.62
N GLN A 12 -8.02 32.92 -13.47
CA GLN A 12 -6.81 32.34 -12.88
C GLN A 12 -7.01 30.89 -12.42
N LYS A 13 -8.25 30.50 -12.12
CA LYS A 13 -8.62 29.11 -11.83
C LYS A 13 -8.42 28.20 -13.04
N LEU A 14 -8.63 28.70 -14.26
CA LEU A 14 -8.40 27.95 -15.49
C LEU A 14 -6.93 28.03 -15.94
N LEU A 15 -6.39 29.26 -16.06
CA LEU A 15 -5.08 29.47 -16.68
C LEU A 15 -3.91 29.08 -15.79
N ARG A 16 -4.06 29.16 -14.47
CA ARG A 16 -3.04 28.80 -13.48
C ARG A 16 -1.69 29.49 -13.73
N ASN A 17 -1.70 30.71 -14.26
CA ASN A 17 -0.51 31.42 -14.76
C ASN A 17 -0.14 32.68 -13.96
N GLN A 18 -0.76 32.92 -12.81
CA GLN A 18 -0.49 34.10 -11.99
C GLN A 18 0.87 34.08 -11.27
N PHE A 19 1.50 32.92 -11.14
CA PHE A 19 2.77 32.77 -10.42
C PHE A 19 3.92 32.59 -11.39
N PRO A 20 5.00 33.38 -11.26
CA PRO A 20 6.15 33.24 -12.13
C PRO A 20 6.87 31.92 -11.87
N GLY A 21 7.33 31.30 -12.94
CA GLY A 21 8.18 30.11 -12.91
C GLY A 21 9.43 30.28 -13.76
N LYS A 22 10.46 29.50 -13.44
CA LYS A 22 11.72 29.47 -14.20
C LYS A 22 11.68 28.39 -15.28
N GLY A 23 12.66 28.44 -16.18
CA GLY A 23 12.85 27.45 -17.24
C GLY A 23 11.74 27.39 -18.28
N LYS A 24 11.70 26.28 -19.02
CA LYS A 24 10.75 25.99 -20.09
C LYS A 24 9.35 25.67 -19.57
N LEU A 25 9.28 25.00 -18.42
CA LEU A 25 8.03 24.49 -17.84
C LEU A 25 7.26 25.54 -17.04
N LYS A 26 7.90 26.66 -16.68
CA LYS A 26 7.30 27.76 -15.91
C LYS A 26 6.60 27.26 -14.64
N ILE A 27 7.19 26.27 -13.98
CA ILE A 27 6.68 25.73 -12.72
C ILE A 27 6.73 26.84 -11.66
N PRO A 28 5.60 27.14 -10.98
CA PRO A 28 5.53 28.19 -9.96
C PRO A 28 6.57 28.01 -8.86
N ILE A 29 7.12 29.11 -8.37
CA ILE A 29 8.06 29.08 -7.24
C ILE A 29 7.28 29.21 -5.94
N ILE A 30 7.47 28.24 -5.02
CA ILE A 30 7.06 28.37 -3.62
C ILE A 30 8.13 29.22 -2.92
N PRO A 31 7.79 30.38 -2.33
CA PRO A 31 8.75 31.21 -1.61
C PRO A 31 9.42 30.45 -0.45
N LYS A 32 10.69 30.74 -0.22
CA LYS A 32 11.48 30.16 0.87
C LYS A 32 10.80 30.39 2.23
N PHE A 33 10.61 29.30 2.97
CA PHE A 33 10.03 29.33 4.32
C PHE A 33 10.85 30.23 5.26
N GLN A 34 10.17 31.16 5.93
CA GLN A 34 10.78 32.03 6.94
C GLN A 34 10.52 31.42 8.32
N GLU A 35 11.56 30.80 8.86
CA GLU A 35 11.54 30.17 10.18
C GLU A 35 11.33 31.21 11.29
N SER A 36 10.45 30.87 12.21
CA SER A 36 10.25 31.54 13.49
C SER A 36 10.79 30.65 14.61
N PRO A 37 11.28 31.23 15.72
CA PRO A 37 11.71 30.46 16.88
C PRO A 37 10.63 29.46 17.32
N GLY A 38 11.02 28.19 17.49
CA GLY A 38 10.13 27.12 17.93
C GLY A 38 9.32 26.43 16.83
N ASP A 39 9.49 26.77 15.55
CA ASP A 39 8.75 26.11 14.47
C ASP A 39 8.99 24.60 14.40
N PHE A 40 10.22 24.18 14.68
CA PHE A 40 10.69 22.81 14.52
C PHE A 40 10.89 22.08 15.86
N ASP A 41 10.63 22.75 16.98
CA ASP A 41 10.75 22.16 18.32
C ASP A 41 9.63 21.13 18.51
N ASP A 42 10.01 19.88 18.82
CA ASP A 42 9.10 18.74 18.99
C ASP A 42 8.03 18.63 17.89
N LEU A 43 8.41 18.92 16.65
CA LEU A 43 7.48 19.03 15.52
C LEU A 43 6.63 17.76 15.34
N LEU A 44 5.31 17.95 15.38
CA LEU A 44 4.32 16.95 14.97
C LEU A 44 3.55 17.45 13.76
N LEU A 45 3.07 16.50 12.95
CA LEU A 45 2.24 16.79 11.80
C LEU A 45 0.78 16.37 12.04
N ILE A 46 -0.13 16.93 11.25
CA ILE A 46 -1.55 16.55 11.19
C ILE A 46 -1.99 16.37 9.73
N GLY A 47 -2.63 15.24 9.44
CA GLY A 47 -3.14 14.96 8.10
C GLY A 47 -4.22 15.97 7.72
N PHE A 48 -4.16 16.51 6.50
CA PHE A 48 -5.16 17.43 5.97
C PHE A 48 -6.61 16.94 6.15
N ASP A 49 -6.85 15.63 6.01
CA ASP A 49 -8.14 14.98 6.18
C ASP A 49 -8.67 14.98 7.62
N LYS A 50 -7.84 15.34 8.61
CA LYS A 50 -8.20 15.48 10.02
C LYS A 50 -8.35 16.94 10.47
N THR A 51 -7.98 17.89 9.62
CA THR A 51 -8.13 19.32 9.93
C THR A 51 -9.59 19.76 9.82
N HIS A 52 -10.03 20.61 10.75
CA HIS A 52 -11.36 21.25 10.76
C HIS A 52 -11.27 22.69 11.28
N LEU A 53 -12.28 23.51 10.97
CA LEU A 53 -12.32 24.93 11.33
C LEU A 53 -12.46 25.16 12.84
N GLU A 54 -12.93 24.16 13.57
CA GLU A 54 -13.18 24.22 15.01
C GLU A 54 -12.01 23.71 15.85
N ASP A 55 -10.94 23.15 15.24
CA ASP A 55 -9.81 22.56 15.98
C ASP A 55 -9.19 23.59 16.95
N GLN A 56 -8.97 23.21 18.20
CA GLN A 56 -8.31 24.04 19.22
C GLN A 56 -7.05 23.39 19.79
N ASN A 57 -6.82 22.11 19.51
CA ASN A 57 -5.86 21.29 20.27
C ASN A 57 -4.58 21.00 19.48
N HIS A 58 -4.60 21.16 18.16
CA HIS A 58 -3.49 20.76 17.29
C HIS A 58 -2.96 21.90 16.42
N LEU A 59 -3.25 23.15 16.77
CA LEU A 59 -2.88 24.33 15.98
C LEU A 59 -1.37 24.58 15.94
N ASP A 60 -0.63 24.02 16.88
CA ASP A 60 0.83 24.00 16.93
C ASP A 60 1.47 23.03 15.91
N ARG A 61 0.69 22.11 15.33
CA ARG A 61 1.16 21.17 14.31
C ARG A 61 1.22 21.80 12.92
N MET A 62 2.03 21.21 12.04
CA MET A 62 1.98 21.55 10.62
C MET A 62 1.08 20.57 9.85
N VAL A 63 0.32 21.09 8.88
CA VAL A 63 -0.59 20.27 8.08
C VAL A 63 0.18 19.58 6.96
N HIS A 64 0.03 18.26 6.82
CA HIS A 64 0.68 17.46 5.78
C HIS A 64 -0.31 16.79 4.82
N PHE A 65 0.20 16.41 3.64
CA PHE A 65 -0.56 15.79 2.56
C PHE A 65 -0.02 14.41 2.17
N PHE A 66 0.80 13.77 3.01
CA PHE A 66 1.21 12.36 2.89
C PHE A 66 0.01 11.39 3.07
N LEU A 67 -0.98 11.52 2.20
CA LEU A 67 -2.32 10.96 2.22
C LEU A 67 -2.66 10.49 0.80
N TYR A 68 -3.75 9.73 0.65
CA TYR A 68 -4.29 9.44 -0.69
C TYR A 68 -4.73 10.72 -1.38
N ASP A 69 -4.34 10.89 -2.65
CA ASP A 69 -4.63 12.06 -3.47
C ASP A 69 -6.11 12.44 -3.40
N TYR A 70 -7.03 11.47 -3.43
CA TYR A 70 -8.48 11.73 -3.36
C TYR A 70 -8.92 12.47 -2.08
N ARG A 71 -8.19 12.32 -0.97
CA ARG A 71 -8.51 12.99 0.30
C ARG A 71 -8.29 14.50 0.23
N PHE A 72 -7.44 14.95 -0.68
CA PHE A 72 -7.08 16.36 -0.82
C PHE A 72 -7.20 16.90 -2.24
N GLU A 73 -7.60 16.13 -3.25
CA GLU A 73 -7.77 16.57 -4.64
C GLU A 73 -8.62 17.85 -4.77
N ARG A 74 -9.53 18.09 -3.80
CA ARG A 74 -10.29 19.34 -3.69
C ARG A 74 -9.43 20.60 -3.61
N VAL A 75 -8.21 20.54 -3.08
CA VAL A 75 -7.32 21.70 -2.98
C VAL A 75 -6.85 22.17 -4.35
N TRP A 76 -6.73 21.25 -5.31
CA TRP A 76 -6.42 21.62 -6.69
C TRP A 76 -7.64 22.27 -7.36
N LYS A 77 -8.83 21.67 -7.19
CA LYS A 77 -10.07 22.12 -7.83
C LYS A 77 -10.58 23.46 -7.27
N ASN A 78 -10.56 23.60 -5.94
CA ASN A 78 -11.08 24.75 -5.19
C ASN A 78 -10.07 25.19 -4.11
N PRO A 79 -8.95 25.80 -4.50
CA PRO A 79 -7.85 26.13 -3.59
C PRO A 79 -8.21 27.18 -2.52
N ASP A 80 -9.35 27.87 -2.67
CA ASP A 80 -9.85 28.88 -1.73
C ASP A 80 -10.47 28.29 -0.46
N ASN A 81 -11.11 27.12 -0.59
CA ASN A 81 -12.05 26.62 0.41
C ASN A 81 -11.40 26.28 1.76
N ASP A 82 -10.14 25.87 1.74
CA ASP A 82 -9.44 25.40 2.93
C ASP A 82 -8.49 26.48 3.52
N ILE A 83 -8.38 27.68 2.92
CA ILE A 83 -7.42 28.73 3.34
C ILE A 83 -7.63 29.15 4.80
N GLU A 84 -8.87 29.47 5.17
CA GLU A 84 -9.20 29.93 6.53
C GLU A 84 -8.78 28.88 7.56
N LYS A 85 -9.18 27.62 7.32
CA LYS A 85 -8.80 26.50 8.17
C LYS A 85 -7.29 26.30 8.25
N LEU A 86 -6.60 26.24 7.11
CA LEU A 86 -5.16 26.00 7.05
C LEU A 86 -4.35 27.13 7.69
N SER A 87 -4.84 28.37 7.63
CA SER A 87 -4.17 29.54 8.22
C SER A 87 -4.06 29.49 9.76
N ARG A 88 -4.85 28.63 10.42
CA ARG A 88 -4.86 28.48 11.88
C ARG A 88 -3.71 27.60 12.40
N TYR A 89 -3.11 26.78 11.54
CA TYR A 89 -2.03 25.86 11.90
C TYR A 89 -0.66 26.53 11.77
N ARG A 90 0.36 25.98 12.44
CA ARG A 90 1.73 26.53 12.47
C ARG A 90 2.31 26.80 11.08
N ALA A 91 2.13 25.83 10.17
CA ALA A 91 2.49 25.91 8.76
C ALA A 91 1.75 24.82 7.98
N VAL A 92 1.84 24.86 6.65
CA VAL A 92 1.27 23.85 5.75
C VAL A 92 2.35 23.33 4.80
N LEU A 93 2.43 22.01 4.65
CA LEU A 93 3.23 21.41 3.59
C LEU A 93 2.47 21.55 2.27
N SER A 94 3.15 21.78 1.15
CA SER A 94 2.47 21.78 -0.15
C SER A 94 1.88 20.39 -0.46
N PRO A 95 0.82 20.29 -1.28
CA PRO A 95 0.15 19.01 -1.52
C PRO A 95 1.09 17.99 -2.19
N ASP A 96 1.14 16.78 -1.65
CA ASP A 96 1.99 15.69 -2.15
C ASP A 96 1.22 14.78 -3.12
N PHE A 97 0.94 15.30 -4.32
CA PHE A 97 0.33 14.49 -5.38
C PHE A 97 1.26 13.35 -5.78
N SER A 98 0.70 12.14 -5.87
CA SER A 98 1.46 10.90 -6.11
C SER A 98 2.43 10.97 -7.29
N MET A 99 3.59 10.32 -7.15
CA MET A 99 4.60 10.17 -8.21
C MET A 99 5.12 8.72 -8.23
N TYR A 100 4.36 7.81 -8.83
CA TYR A 100 4.80 6.42 -8.94
C TYR A 100 5.74 6.19 -10.12
N LEU A 101 6.61 5.19 -10.02
CA LEU A 101 7.51 4.76 -11.09
C LEU A 101 6.74 4.34 -12.36
N GLU A 102 5.56 3.75 -12.18
CA GLU A 102 4.71 3.27 -13.27
C GLU A 102 3.84 4.38 -13.89
N MET A 103 3.82 5.58 -13.31
CA MET A 103 3.06 6.70 -13.86
C MET A 103 3.72 7.24 -15.14
N ALA A 104 2.90 7.59 -16.13
CA ALA A 104 3.38 8.28 -17.32
C ALA A 104 4.09 9.60 -16.94
N PRO A 105 5.24 9.94 -17.55
CA PRO A 105 6.01 11.14 -17.21
C PRO A 105 5.21 12.45 -17.27
N VAL A 106 4.22 12.53 -18.16
CA VAL A 106 3.33 13.70 -18.25
C VAL A 106 2.46 13.89 -17.01
N MET A 107 2.03 12.79 -16.36
CA MET A 107 1.26 12.82 -15.13
C MET A 107 2.15 13.21 -13.95
N GLN A 108 3.36 12.66 -13.88
CA GLN A 108 4.37 13.05 -12.90
C GLN A 108 4.67 14.56 -12.98
N LEU A 109 4.90 15.08 -14.19
CA LEU A 109 5.09 16.51 -14.43
C LEU A 109 3.87 17.34 -14.01
N TYR A 110 2.67 16.89 -14.36
CA TYR A 110 1.42 17.55 -13.95
C TYR A 110 1.29 17.61 -12.42
N ASN A 111 1.67 16.54 -11.72
CA ASN A 111 1.59 16.45 -10.26
C ASN A 111 2.58 17.39 -9.58
N VAL A 112 3.80 17.52 -10.11
CA VAL A 112 4.75 18.55 -9.69
C VAL A 112 4.17 19.95 -9.90
N PHE A 113 3.58 20.23 -11.07
CA PHE A 113 2.95 21.53 -11.31
C PHE A 113 1.83 21.83 -10.31
N ARG A 114 0.92 20.86 -10.06
CA ARG A 114 -0.19 21.01 -9.10
C ARG A 114 0.31 21.30 -7.69
N ASN A 115 1.32 20.55 -7.23
CA ASN A 115 1.98 20.77 -5.94
C ASN A 115 2.50 22.22 -5.84
N ARG A 116 3.35 22.63 -6.78
CA ARG A 116 4.02 23.95 -6.75
C ARG A 116 3.03 25.10 -6.89
N TRP A 117 2.03 24.96 -7.77
CA TRP A 117 0.99 25.97 -7.93
C TRP A 117 0.17 26.15 -6.66
N CYS A 118 -0.28 25.06 -6.02
CA CYS A 118 -1.04 25.15 -4.77
C CYS A 118 -0.21 25.79 -3.65
N GLY A 119 1.07 25.40 -3.53
CA GLY A 119 1.97 25.99 -2.56
C GLY A 119 2.20 27.50 -2.79
N ALA A 120 2.47 27.91 -4.04
CA ALA A 120 2.63 29.32 -4.39
C ALA A 120 1.33 30.12 -4.16
N TYR A 121 0.17 29.51 -4.47
CA TYR A 121 -1.13 30.10 -4.21
C TYR A 121 -1.35 30.37 -2.73
N TRP A 122 -1.14 29.36 -1.88
CA TRP A 122 -1.30 29.50 -0.44
C TRP A 122 -0.31 30.49 0.18
N ALA A 123 0.95 30.49 -0.27
CA ALA A 123 1.92 31.49 0.13
C ALA A 123 1.45 32.92 -0.24
N SER A 124 0.87 33.11 -1.42
CA SER A 124 0.31 34.41 -1.83
C SER A 124 -0.91 34.86 -1.00
N LYS A 125 -1.51 33.95 -0.23
CA LYS A 125 -2.63 34.19 0.68
C LYS A 125 -2.17 34.35 2.14
N GLY A 126 -0.86 34.38 2.38
CA GLY A 126 -0.27 34.59 3.71
C GLY A 126 -0.06 33.30 4.52
N LEU A 127 -0.30 32.12 3.93
CA LEU A 127 0.01 30.86 4.61
C LEU A 127 1.53 30.65 4.60
N ARG A 128 2.03 30.06 5.69
CA ARG A 128 3.43 29.66 5.82
C ARG A 128 3.58 28.29 5.19
N VAL A 129 4.14 28.24 3.98
CA VAL A 129 4.18 27.00 3.18
C VAL A 129 5.59 26.42 3.15
N ILE A 130 5.71 25.11 3.40
CA ILE A 130 6.94 24.34 3.18
C ILE A 130 6.72 23.42 1.96
N PRO A 131 7.58 23.46 0.93
CA PRO A 131 7.43 22.57 -0.22
C PRO A 131 7.66 21.09 0.15
N THR A 132 6.71 20.24 -0.21
CA THR A 132 6.89 18.78 -0.24
C THR A 132 7.58 18.37 -1.53
N VAL A 133 8.59 17.50 -1.41
CA VAL A 133 9.38 16.98 -2.53
C VAL A 133 9.11 15.50 -2.70
N ASN A 134 8.85 15.11 -3.93
CA ASN A 134 8.60 13.74 -4.36
C ASN A 134 9.16 13.58 -5.78
N TRP A 135 9.47 12.35 -6.18
CA TRP A 135 10.14 12.04 -7.45
C TRP A 135 9.71 10.67 -7.97
N GLY A 136 9.82 10.49 -9.29
CA GLY A 136 9.71 9.17 -9.93
C GLY A 136 11.09 8.52 -9.97
N ASP A 137 11.53 8.07 -11.13
CA ASP A 137 12.92 7.68 -11.36
C ASP A 137 13.79 8.90 -11.75
N GLU A 138 15.03 8.65 -12.14
CA GLU A 138 16.00 9.65 -12.58
C GLU A 138 15.51 10.47 -13.78
N SER A 139 14.59 9.94 -14.60
CA SER A 139 14.01 10.69 -15.72
C SER A 139 13.18 11.89 -15.26
N THR A 140 12.75 11.90 -13.99
CA THR A 140 11.98 13.01 -13.41
C THR A 140 12.85 14.13 -12.85
N PHE A 141 14.16 13.92 -12.69
CA PHE A 141 15.05 14.86 -12.00
C PHE A 141 15.21 16.21 -12.73
N ASP A 142 14.88 16.24 -14.03
CA ASP A 142 14.84 17.46 -14.82
C ASP A 142 13.72 18.42 -14.43
N PHE A 143 12.69 17.97 -13.70
CA PHE A 143 11.55 18.82 -13.33
C PHE A 143 11.06 18.67 -11.88
N CYS A 144 11.29 17.55 -11.19
CA CYS A 144 10.68 17.32 -9.87
C CYS A 144 11.18 18.27 -8.77
N PHE A 145 12.38 18.84 -8.94
CA PHE A 145 12.97 19.83 -8.02
C PHE A 145 12.69 21.28 -8.43
N GLU A 146 12.08 21.53 -9.59
CA GLU A 146 11.74 22.88 -10.04
C GLU A 146 10.66 23.52 -9.15
N GLY A 147 10.65 24.86 -9.11
CA GLY A 147 9.70 25.61 -8.28
C GLY A 147 10.03 25.63 -6.78
N ILE A 148 11.21 25.17 -6.38
CA ILE A 148 11.71 25.25 -5.01
C ILE A 148 12.96 26.12 -4.99
N GLU A 149 13.02 27.09 -4.08
CA GLU A 149 14.19 27.95 -3.94
C GLU A 149 15.35 27.21 -3.25
N LYS A 150 16.57 27.52 -3.68
CA LYS A 150 17.77 27.01 -3.03
C LYS A 150 17.82 27.42 -1.56
N GLY A 151 18.27 26.52 -0.69
CA GLY A 151 18.28 26.74 0.75
C GLY A 151 16.90 26.64 1.40
N SER A 152 15.83 26.27 0.68
CA SER A 152 14.51 26.13 1.29
C SER A 152 14.47 25.00 2.31
N VAL A 153 13.66 25.16 3.35
CA VAL A 153 13.15 24.01 4.10
C VAL A 153 12.29 23.17 3.17
N VAL A 154 12.43 21.85 3.21
CA VAL A 154 11.66 20.90 2.39
C VAL A 154 11.09 19.79 3.27
N ALA A 155 10.04 19.14 2.79
CA ALA A 155 9.48 17.95 3.43
C ALA A 155 9.51 16.73 2.48
N VAL A 156 9.82 15.56 3.03
CA VAL A 156 9.80 14.26 2.36
C VAL A 156 9.16 13.22 3.27
N SER A 157 8.76 12.09 2.70
CA SER A 157 8.20 10.96 3.46
C SER A 157 8.90 9.67 3.08
N THR A 158 9.46 8.96 4.05
CA THR A 158 10.00 7.61 3.86
C THR A 158 8.93 6.54 3.99
N TYR A 159 7.69 6.90 4.39
CA TYR A 159 6.63 5.92 4.68
C TYR A 159 6.40 4.92 3.54
N MET A 160 6.27 5.36 2.29
CA MET A 160 6.08 4.43 1.16
C MET A 160 7.38 3.77 0.67
N ALA A 161 8.53 4.30 1.10
CA ALA A 161 9.83 3.74 0.79
C ALA A 161 10.24 2.65 1.78
N SER A 162 9.77 2.68 3.03
CA SER A 162 10.12 1.69 4.04
C SER A 162 9.42 0.34 3.79
N GLU A 163 9.96 -0.72 4.39
CA GLU A 163 9.35 -2.05 4.36
C GLU A 163 7.92 -2.05 4.91
N HIS A 164 6.99 -2.64 4.16
CA HIS A 164 5.61 -2.83 4.58
C HIS A 164 5.08 -4.13 3.99
N ASP A 165 4.14 -4.78 4.68
CA ASP A 165 3.30 -5.81 4.05
C ASP A 165 4.11 -6.94 3.35
N ASN A 166 5.18 -7.42 4.00
CA ASN A 166 6.09 -8.46 3.48
C ASN A 166 6.75 -8.10 2.14
N ARG A 167 6.96 -6.81 1.92
CA ARG A 167 7.78 -6.28 0.84
C ARG A 167 9.03 -5.63 1.38
N CYS A 168 10.11 -5.75 0.62
CA CYS A 168 11.36 -5.03 0.84
C CYS A 168 11.11 -3.52 0.79
N ASP A 169 12.04 -2.78 1.36
CA ASP A 169 12.06 -1.33 1.21
C ASP A 169 12.42 -0.97 -0.24
N GLN A 170 12.21 0.29 -0.58
CA GLN A 170 12.59 0.91 -1.84
C GLN A 170 13.69 1.94 -1.59
N LYS A 171 14.64 1.60 -0.69
CA LYS A 171 15.66 2.55 -0.22
C LYS A 171 16.53 3.08 -1.35
N GLU A 172 16.94 2.24 -2.29
CA GLU A 172 17.81 2.66 -3.39
C GLU A 172 17.15 3.76 -4.25
N TRP A 173 15.89 3.53 -4.65
CA TRP A 173 15.07 4.52 -5.35
C TRP A 173 14.91 5.82 -4.55
N PHE A 174 14.57 5.71 -3.26
CA PHE A 174 14.40 6.89 -2.42
C PHE A 174 15.70 7.67 -2.30
N MET A 175 16.82 6.99 -2.04
CA MET A 175 18.13 7.63 -1.87
C MET A 175 18.64 8.28 -3.16
N ALA A 176 18.34 7.73 -4.34
CA ALA A 176 18.70 8.35 -5.61
C ALA A 176 18.09 9.75 -5.76
N GLY A 177 16.77 9.87 -5.57
CA GLY A 177 16.10 11.17 -5.64
C GLY A 177 16.39 12.08 -4.45
N TYR A 178 16.57 11.52 -3.25
CA TYR A 178 16.97 12.27 -2.06
C TYR A 178 18.35 12.94 -2.24
N ASN A 179 19.34 12.22 -2.77
CA ASN A 179 20.67 12.77 -3.00
C ASN A 179 20.66 13.85 -4.09
N GLU A 180 19.86 13.66 -5.15
CA GLU A 180 19.69 14.70 -6.17
C GLU A 180 18.95 15.93 -5.63
N MET A 181 17.96 15.73 -4.74
CA MET A 181 17.29 16.81 -4.01
C MET A 181 18.31 17.65 -3.22
N LEU A 182 19.19 17.00 -2.45
CA LEU A 182 20.25 17.68 -1.70
C LEU A 182 21.13 18.52 -2.62
N ARG A 183 21.54 17.97 -3.78
CA ARG A 183 22.41 18.64 -4.74
C ARG A 183 21.74 19.85 -5.42
N ARG A 184 20.45 19.76 -5.73
CA ARG A 184 19.71 20.77 -6.50
C ARG A 184 19.21 21.91 -5.61
N ILE A 185 18.62 21.55 -4.47
CA ILE A 185 17.93 22.48 -3.59
C ILE A 185 18.85 22.97 -2.47
N GLU A 186 19.86 22.18 -2.06
CA GLU A 186 20.75 22.53 -0.95
C GLU A 186 19.94 22.92 0.31
N PRO A 187 19.00 22.09 0.78
CA PRO A 187 18.01 22.49 1.78
C PRO A 187 18.65 22.79 3.15
N GLU A 188 18.17 23.85 3.82
CA GLU A 188 18.64 24.22 5.17
C GLU A 188 18.14 23.26 6.26
N LYS A 189 16.94 22.71 6.06
CA LYS A 189 16.30 21.70 6.91
C LYS A 189 15.42 20.78 6.06
N ILE A 190 15.31 19.53 6.50
CA ILE A 190 14.53 18.50 5.81
C ILE A 190 13.60 17.87 6.83
N ILE A 191 12.30 18.15 6.73
CA ILE A 191 11.29 17.42 7.49
C ILE A 191 11.17 16.03 6.87
N CYS A 192 11.45 15.00 7.64
CA CYS A 192 11.25 13.61 7.23
C CYS A 192 10.09 13.02 8.02
N TYR A 193 8.99 12.73 7.33
CA TYR A 193 7.84 12.03 7.90
C TYR A 193 8.06 10.53 7.82
N ASN A 194 7.91 9.84 8.96
CA ASN A 194 8.34 8.46 9.21
C ASN A 194 9.85 8.33 9.47
N THR A 195 10.28 7.11 9.84
CA THR A 195 11.68 6.80 10.17
C THR A 195 12.63 7.11 9.01
N PRO A 196 13.63 8.00 9.18
CA PRO A 196 14.65 8.24 8.17
C PRO A 196 15.51 6.99 7.92
N PHE A 197 15.97 6.79 6.69
CA PHE A 197 17.00 5.79 6.43
C PHE A 197 18.34 6.24 7.07
N PRO A 198 19.15 5.32 7.61
CA PRO A 198 20.44 5.66 8.21
C PRO A 198 21.39 6.45 7.31
N GLU A 199 21.27 6.27 5.99
CA GLU A 199 22.10 6.90 4.97
C GLU A 199 21.63 8.33 4.60
N MET A 200 20.48 8.79 5.10
CA MET A 200 19.98 10.15 4.83
C MET A 200 20.91 11.20 5.47
N GLN A 201 21.44 12.09 4.64
CA GLN A 201 22.32 13.19 5.05
C GLN A 201 21.57 14.53 5.14
N GLY A 202 22.16 15.52 5.80
CA GLY A 202 21.62 16.87 5.94
C GLY A 202 21.00 17.14 7.31
N ASN A 203 20.35 18.29 7.46
CA ASN A 203 19.73 18.71 8.71
C ASN A 203 18.29 18.16 8.80
N ILE A 204 18.16 16.91 9.23
CA ILE A 204 16.89 16.18 9.22
C ILE A 204 16.10 16.44 10.50
N ILE A 205 14.88 16.93 10.34
CA ILE A 205 13.87 17.02 11.39
C ILE A 205 12.99 15.77 11.27
N HIS A 206 13.26 14.77 12.10
CA HIS A 206 12.49 13.54 12.13
C HIS A 206 11.12 13.78 12.77
N VAL A 207 10.06 13.48 12.01
CA VAL A 207 8.68 13.46 12.49
C VAL A 207 8.22 12.01 12.57
N ASP A 208 7.99 11.56 13.81
CA ASP A 208 7.47 10.23 14.09
C ASP A 208 6.05 10.05 13.52
N TYR A 209 5.90 9.01 12.69
CA TYR A 209 4.64 8.66 12.02
C TYR A 209 3.54 8.34 13.03
N GLU A 210 3.82 7.48 14.02
CA GLU A 210 2.81 7.01 14.97
C GLU A 210 2.32 8.18 15.82
N ARG A 211 3.22 9.00 16.39
CA ARG A 211 2.86 10.19 17.19
C ARG A 211 2.08 11.26 16.39
N SER A 212 2.35 11.35 15.09
CA SER A 212 1.63 12.26 14.18
C SER A 212 0.36 11.63 13.60
N SER A 213 0.14 10.34 13.82
CA SER A 213 -1.02 9.63 13.29
C SER A 213 -2.30 9.98 14.06
N TRP A 214 -3.43 9.77 13.38
CA TRP A 214 -4.76 9.93 13.97
C TRP A 214 -4.99 9.07 15.23
N ARG A 215 -4.20 8.00 15.44
CA ARG A 215 -4.36 7.10 16.59
C ARG A 215 -4.13 7.80 17.92
N TYR A 216 -3.32 8.86 17.93
CA TYR A 216 -3.01 9.67 19.11
C TYR A 216 -3.71 11.04 19.10
N MET A 217 -4.69 11.21 18.21
CA MET A 217 -5.61 12.33 18.25
C MET A 217 -6.92 11.83 18.89
N ASN A 218 -7.36 12.44 19.99
CA ASN A 218 -8.57 12.07 20.73
C ASN A 218 -9.87 12.41 19.95
N TYR A 219 -10.02 11.91 18.72
CA TYR A 219 -11.25 12.01 17.95
C TYR A 219 -12.05 10.71 18.05
N GLU A 220 -13.36 10.83 18.23
CA GLU A 220 -14.27 9.71 18.05
C GLU A 220 -14.04 9.08 16.67
N ARG A 221 -13.96 7.75 16.66
CA ARG A 221 -13.80 6.94 15.45
C ARG A 221 -15.02 7.10 14.53
N SER A 222 -15.05 8.10 13.66
CA SER A 222 -15.95 8.09 12.50
C SER A 222 -15.36 7.16 11.44
N PHE A 223 -15.44 5.85 11.66
CA PHE A 223 -15.17 4.86 10.60
C PHE A 223 -16.31 4.92 9.59
N HIS A 224 -16.23 5.80 8.61
CA HIS A 224 -16.88 5.54 7.34
C HIS A 224 -15.98 4.56 6.58
N ARG A 225 -16.52 3.39 6.24
CA ARG A 225 -15.89 2.41 5.37
C ARG A 225 -15.64 3.10 4.03
N GLU A 226 -14.40 3.54 3.80
CA GLU A 226 -14.02 4.14 2.53
C GLU A 226 -13.76 3.02 1.54
N ASP A 227 -14.67 2.89 0.58
CA ASP A 227 -14.52 1.98 -0.54
C ASP A 227 -13.44 2.54 -1.49
N LEU A 228 -12.20 2.07 -1.32
CA LEU A 228 -11.11 2.42 -2.22
C LEU A 228 -11.37 1.94 -3.65
N ASP A 229 -12.26 0.95 -3.84
CA ASP A 229 -12.66 0.49 -5.17
C ASP A 229 -13.46 1.56 -5.91
N ALA A 230 -14.19 2.45 -5.22
CA ALA A 230 -14.89 3.58 -5.84
C ALA A 230 -13.96 4.59 -6.53
N PHE A 231 -12.67 4.59 -6.19
CA PHE A 231 -11.63 5.40 -6.83
C PHE A 231 -10.86 4.64 -7.91
N LYS A 232 -11.14 3.35 -8.08
CA LYS A 232 -10.73 2.57 -9.25
C LYS A 232 -11.73 2.85 -10.37
N ILE A 233 -11.23 3.03 -11.59
CA ILE A 233 -12.11 3.05 -12.75
C ILE A 233 -12.81 1.69 -12.85
N GLY A 234 -14.15 1.70 -12.83
CA GLY A 234 -14.99 0.49 -12.82
C GLY A 234 -15.66 0.17 -11.47
N GLY A 235 -15.33 0.87 -10.39
CA GLY A 235 -15.86 0.60 -9.03
C GLY A 235 -17.29 1.07 -8.74
N THR A 236 -17.99 1.68 -9.70
CA THR A 236 -19.41 2.00 -9.56
C THR A 236 -20.25 1.04 -10.40
N SER A 237 -21.25 0.40 -9.78
CA SER A 237 -22.28 -0.33 -10.51
C SER A 237 -23.05 0.63 -11.42
N SER A 238 -22.69 0.72 -12.71
CA SER A 238 -23.58 1.31 -13.71
C SER A 238 -23.31 0.78 -15.12
N ASN A 239 -24.36 0.18 -15.69
CA ASN A 239 -24.69 -0.05 -17.10
C ASN A 239 -23.59 0.14 -18.16
N ASN A 240 -23.26 -0.98 -18.82
CA ASN A 240 -22.65 -1.12 -20.16
C ASN A 240 -22.28 0.19 -20.87
N ARG A 241 -21.02 0.59 -20.74
CA ARG A 241 -20.30 1.36 -21.75
C ARG A 241 -18.86 0.87 -21.85
N ASP A 242 -18.41 0.67 -23.09
CA ASP A 242 -17.03 0.33 -23.42
C ASP A 242 -16.08 1.37 -22.84
N THR A 243 -15.34 1.00 -21.80
CA THR A 243 -14.34 1.85 -21.17
C THR A 243 -13.05 1.07 -21.02
N ILE A 244 -11.96 1.64 -21.51
CA ILE A 244 -10.61 1.09 -21.52
C ILE A 244 -9.94 1.45 -20.18
N GLU A 245 -9.52 0.44 -19.42
CA GLU A 245 -8.81 0.51 -18.14
C GLU A 245 -7.41 1.12 -18.33
N PRO A 246 -7.07 2.30 -17.74
CA PRO A 246 -5.90 2.34 -16.82
C PRO A 246 -5.78 3.60 -15.92
N TYR A 247 -6.49 3.79 -14.79
CA TYR A 247 -6.08 4.84 -13.82
C TYR A 247 -6.46 4.49 -12.36
N LEU A 248 -5.45 4.26 -11.52
CA LEU A 248 -5.55 4.15 -10.06
C LEU A 248 -4.99 5.43 -9.41
N ILE A 249 -5.70 5.98 -8.44
CA ILE A 249 -5.29 7.12 -7.62
C ILE A 249 -4.72 6.58 -6.30
N GLY A 250 -3.42 6.76 -6.07
CA GLY A 250 -2.72 6.30 -4.88
C GLY A 250 -2.21 7.43 -3.98
N LYS A 251 -1.36 7.09 -3.00
CA LYS A 251 -0.53 8.03 -2.23
C LYS A 251 0.95 7.68 -2.33
N GLY A 252 1.78 8.71 -2.38
CA GLY A 252 3.24 8.60 -2.23
C GLY A 252 4.00 8.39 -3.53
N GLY A 253 5.24 7.91 -3.39
CA GLY A 253 6.18 7.66 -4.49
C GLY A 253 6.79 6.26 -4.42
N GLY A 254 7.64 5.96 -5.40
CA GLY A 254 8.24 4.63 -5.60
C GLY A 254 7.37 3.80 -6.52
N SER A 255 7.54 2.48 -6.51
CA SER A 255 6.63 1.58 -7.23
C SER A 255 5.24 1.63 -6.59
N ALA A 256 4.21 1.75 -7.43
CA ALA A 256 2.81 1.60 -7.04
C ALA A 256 2.52 0.21 -6.46
N TYR A 257 3.35 -0.78 -6.79
CA TYR A 257 3.27 -2.13 -6.26
C TYR A 257 4.02 -2.29 -4.94
N GLY A 258 4.86 -1.33 -4.55
CA GLY A 258 5.79 -1.43 -3.43
C GLY A 258 7.08 -2.19 -3.79
N GLY A 259 7.99 -2.35 -2.82
CA GLY A 259 9.24 -3.08 -3.03
C GLY A 259 9.02 -4.57 -3.33
N GLU A 260 10.09 -5.28 -3.67
CA GLU A 260 10.01 -6.71 -4.01
C GLU A 260 9.41 -7.55 -2.87
N ILE A 261 8.64 -8.58 -3.22
CA ILE A 261 8.11 -9.50 -2.23
C ILE A 261 9.24 -10.29 -1.57
N LYS A 262 9.18 -10.45 -0.26
CA LYS A 262 10.11 -11.28 0.51
C LYS A 262 9.37 -12.36 1.31
N PRO A 263 10.05 -13.46 1.68
CA PRO A 263 9.52 -14.45 2.61
C PRO A 263 8.93 -13.79 3.86
N SER A 264 7.70 -14.16 4.23
CA SER A 264 7.05 -13.62 5.44
C SER A 264 7.40 -14.43 6.68
N LYS A 265 7.70 -15.71 6.47
CA LYS A 265 8.06 -16.72 7.46
C LYS A 265 9.12 -17.67 6.88
N PRO A 266 9.91 -18.39 7.70
CA PRO A 266 11.01 -19.23 7.22
C PRO A 266 10.60 -20.21 6.12
N GLU A 267 9.42 -20.80 6.20
CA GLU A 267 8.92 -21.75 5.20
C GLU A 267 8.66 -21.14 3.82
N ASP A 268 8.48 -19.81 3.71
CA ASP A 268 8.24 -19.14 2.42
C ASP A 268 9.51 -19.07 1.56
N GLU A 269 10.69 -19.31 2.13
CA GLU A 269 11.94 -19.47 1.36
C GLU A 269 11.84 -20.62 0.34
N ARG A 270 10.85 -21.51 0.48
CA ARG A 270 10.58 -22.57 -0.50
C ARG A 270 10.15 -22.04 -1.87
N PHE A 271 9.68 -20.79 -1.97
CA PHE A 271 9.22 -20.22 -3.24
C PHE A 271 10.35 -19.72 -4.16
N TRP A 272 11.59 -19.67 -3.66
CA TRP A 272 12.79 -19.29 -4.42
C TRP A 272 13.82 -20.41 -4.34
N GLY A 273 14.56 -20.68 -5.41
CA GLY A 273 15.59 -21.72 -5.41
C GLY A 273 16.36 -21.84 -6.70
N GLU A 274 17.10 -22.93 -6.85
CA GLU A 274 17.86 -23.22 -8.07
C GLU A 274 16.93 -23.79 -9.17
N PRO A 275 17.18 -23.49 -10.45
CA PRO A 275 16.41 -24.04 -11.55
C PRO A 275 16.28 -25.57 -11.53
N GLY A 276 15.03 -26.06 -11.48
CA GLY A 276 14.71 -27.49 -11.44
C GLY A 276 14.85 -28.15 -10.06
N GLU A 277 15.11 -27.38 -9.00
CA GLU A 277 15.08 -27.84 -7.62
C GLU A 277 13.65 -28.23 -7.20
N THR A 278 13.55 -29.24 -6.32
CA THR A 278 12.31 -29.50 -5.56
C THR A 278 12.58 -29.28 -4.08
N LYS A 279 11.80 -28.39 -3.49
CA LYS A 279 11.88 -28.08 -2.06
C LYS A 279 10.77 -28.82 -1.31
N TYR A 280 11.13 -29.37 -0.16
CA TYR A 280 10.23 -30.14 0.68
C TYR A 280 10.03 -29.42 2.01
N THR A 281 8.76 -29.25 2.37
CA THR A 281 8.32 -28.67 3.64
C THR A 281 7.26 -29.55 4.29
N TYR A 282 7.05 -29.36 5.58
CA TYR A 282 6.09 -30.15 6.34
C TYR A 282 5.22 -29.24 7.19
N THR A 283 3.92 -29.49 7.17
CA THR A 283 3.00 -28.81 8.08
C THR A 283 3.33 -29.15 9.54
N ALA A 284 2.76 -28.40 10.49
CA ALA A 284 2.91 -28.69 11.91
C ALA A 284 2.43 -30.11 12.30
N LYS A 285 1.62 -30.75 11.45
CA LYS A 285 1.13 -32.12 11.62
C LYS A 285 1.99 -33.18 10.90
N GLY A 286 3.06 -32.76 10.21
CA GLY A 286 3.95 -33.64 9.46
C GLY A 286 3.45 -34.01 8.07
N GLU A 287 2.50 -33.26 7.52
CA GLU A 287 2.00 -33.47 6.16
C GLU A 287 2.93 -32.81 5.15
N LEU A 288 3.21 -33.49 4.04
CA LEU A 288 4.21 -33.06 3.06
C LEU A 288 3.68 -31.95 2.14
N ILE A 289 4.53 -30.96 1.87
CA ILE A 289 4.36 -29.98 0.81
C ILE A 289 5.60 -30.02 -0.09
N GLU A 290 5.40 -30.17 -1.40
CA GLU A 290 6.45 -30.16 -2.41
C GLU A 290 6.36 -28.90 -3.28
N THR A 291 7.41 -28.09 -3.33
CA THR A 291 7.47 -26.87 -4.13
C THR A 291 8.49 -27.03 -5.26
N LEU A 292 8.06 -26.84 -6.50
CA LEU A 292 8.89 -27.08 -7.69
C LEU A 292 9.35 -25.75 -8.27
N ILE A 293 10.67 -25.62 -8.48
CA ILE A 293 11.31 -24.40 -8.94
C ILE A 293 11.51 -24.42 -10.47
N GLY A 294 11.10 -23.33 -11.11
CA GLY A 294 11.17 -23.11 -12.54
C GLY A 294 12.56 -22.64 -12.99
N PRO A 295 12.76 -22.47 -14.31
CA PRO A 295 14.05 -22.06 -14.89
C PRO A 295 14.49 -20.65 -14.47
N ASP A 296 13.59 -19.81 -13.96
CA ASP A 296 13.83 -18.46 -13.46
C ASP A 296 14.14 -18.41 -11.95
N GLY A 297 14.29 -19.57 -11.31
CA GLY A 297 14.58 -19.68 -9.87
C GLY A 297 13.38 -19.41 -8.96
N LYS A 298 12.16 -19.36 -9.52
CA LYS A 298 10.91 -19.16 -8.77
C LYS A 298 10.03 -20.39 -8.82
N ALA A 299 9.25 -20.62 -7.77
CA ALA A 299 8.29 -21.71 -7.73
C ALA A 299 7.22 -21.54 -8.81
N TYR A 300 6.87 -22.61 -9.53
CA TYR A 300 5.78 -22.60 -10.51
C TYR A 300 4.64 -23.56 -10.14
N LEU A 301 4.89 -24.51 -9.23
CA LEU A 301 3.93 -25.52 -8.81
C LEU A 301 4.20 -25.91 -7.36
N GLU A 302 3.14 -26.06 -6.57
CA GLU A 302 3.19 -26.63 -5.22
C GLU A 302 2.21 -27.81 -5.13
N ILE A 303 2.60 -28.89 -4.45
CA ILE A 303 1.78 -30.09 -4.24
C ILE A 303 1.57 -30.28 -2.74
N HIS A 304 0.32 -30.33 -2.33
CA HIS A 304 -0.08 -30.51 -0.93
C HIS A 304 -0.52 -31.96 -0.71
N HIS A 305 0.06 -32.61 0.29
CA HIS A 305 -0.35 -33.94 0.78
C HIS A 305 -1.25 -33.84 2.03
N THR A 306 -2.06 -32.79 2.07
CA THR A 306 -3.04 -32.49 3.11
C THR A 306 -4.30 -31.91 2.46
N ASN A 307 -5.40 -31.83 3.21
CA ASN A 307 -6.60 -31.11 2.80
C ASN A 307 -6.89 -29.92 3.74
N HIS A 308 -5.97 -29.61 4.65
CA HIS A 308 -6.11 -28.55 5.65
C HIS A 308 -7.42 -28.60 6.46
N GLY A 309 -8.03 -29.77 6.60
CA GLY A 309 -9.29 -29.97 7.31
C GLY A 309 -10.55 -29.67 6.49
N PHE A 310 -10.44 -29.55 5.16
CA PHE A 310 -11.55 -29.37 4.23
C PHE A 310 -11.66 -30.47 3.16
N PRO A 311 -11.87 -31.75 3.57
CA PRO A 311 -11.95 -32.90 2.65
C PRO A 311 -13.09 -32.84 1.62
N LYS A 312 -13.99 -31.86 1.71
CA LYS A 312 -15.12 -31.70 0.78
C LYS A 312 -14.69 -31.24 -0.61
N TYR A 313 -13.69 -30.36 -0.70
CA TYR A 313 -13.25 -29.79 -1.97
C TYR A 313 -11.82 -30.16 -2.34
N HIS A 314 -10.99 -30.58 -1.38
CA HIS A 314 -9.61 -30.99 -1.62
C HIS A 314 -9.44 -32.51 -1.70
N GLU A 315 -8.90 -32.97 -2.84
CA GLU A 315 -8.31 -34.31 -2.95
C GLU A 315 -6.88 -34.31 -2.37
N VAL A 316 -6.39 -35.47 -1.94
CA VAL A 316 -5.02 -35.62 -1.42
C VAL A 316 -4.28 -36.68 -2.23
N PRO A 317 -3.16 -36.34 -2.90
CA PRO A 317 -2.60 -35.00 -3.05
C PRO A 317 -3.38 -34.12 -4.05
N HIS A 318 -3.27 -32.80 -3.91
CA HIS A 318 -3.69 -31.80 -4.89
C HIS A 318 -2.54 -30.83 -5.20
N GLN A 319 -2.65 -30.08 -6.29
CA GLN A 319 -1.60 -29.15 -6.72
C GLN A 319 -2.14 -27.75 -6.98
N HIS A 320 -1.29 -26.75 -6.78
CA HIS A 320 -1.52 -25.35 -7.11
C HIS A 320 -0.44 -24.85 -8.06
N SER A 321 -0.84 -24.24 -9.17
CA SER A 321 0.09 -23.41 -9.94
C SER A 321 0.47 -22.17 -9.13
N ILE A 322 1.75 -21.82 -9.08
CA ILE A 322 2.22 -20.59 -8.45
C ILE A 322 2.41 -19.53 -9.53
N ILE A 323 1.64 -18.46 -9.45
CA ILE A 323 1.60 -17.40 -10.46
C ILE A 323 2.33 -16.18 -9.89
N TRP A 324 3.30 -15.66 -10.65
CA TRP A 324 4.06 -14.47 -10.28
C TRP A 324 3.64 -13.28 -11.14
N ASP A 325 3.28 -12.18 -10.49
CA ASP A 325 2.99 -10.91 -11.12
C ASP A 325 3.61 -9.75 -10.32
N GLN A 326 3.28 -8.51 -10.69
CA GLN A 326 3.78 -7.28 -10.03
C GLN A 326 3.35 -7.19 -8.55
N SER A 327 2.25 -7.85 -8.18
CA SER A 327 1.73 -7.92 -6.81
C SER A 327 2.43 -9.00 -5.93
N GLY A 328 3.26 -9.86 -6.54
CA GLY A 328 3.99 -10.95 -5.92
C GLY A 328 3.56 -12.32 -6.45
N PHE A 329 3.72 -13.37 -5.64
CA PHE A 329 3.18 -14.68 -5.99
C PHE A 329 1.79 -14.91 -5.39
N HIS A 330 0.98 -15.72 -6.07
CA HIS A 330 -0.30 -16.20 -5.58
C HIS A 330 -0.59 -17.63 -6.06
N PHE A 331 -1.40 -18.33 -5.29
CA PHE A 331 -1.83 -19.69 -5.57
C PHE A 331 -2.98 -19.66 -6.57
N GLY A 332 -2.77 -20.33 -7.70
CA GLY A 332 -3.80 -20.62 -8.66
C GLY A 332 -4.81 -21.63 -8.12
N LYS A 333 -5.89 -21.81 -8.88
CA LYS A 333 -6.92 -22.80 -8.61
C LYS A 333 -6.31 -24.19 -8.42
N GLU A 334 -6.78 -24.91 -7.41
CA GLU A 334 -6.42 -26.30 -7.17
C GLU A 334 -6.70 -27.18 -8.41
N GLN A 335 -5.80 -28.12 -8.69
CA GLN A 335 -5.97 -29.09 -9.77
C GLN A 335 -5.81 -30.52 -9.23
N THR A 336 -6.70 -31.41 -9.67
CA THR A 336 -6.66 -32.83 -9.30
C THR A 336 -5.50 -33.55 -9.99
N THR A 337 -4.83 -34.43 -9.24
CA THR A 337 -3.51 -35.02 -9.53
C THR A 337 -3.44 -36.08 -10.64
N LYS A 338 -4.53 -36.33 -11.39
CA LYS A 338 -4.57 -37.43 -12.36
C LYS A 338 -3.61 -37.31 -13.56
N SER A 339 -2.96 -36.15 -13.80
CA SER A 339 -2.22 -35.93 -15.05
C SER A 339 -0.70 -35.66 -14.94
N PHE A 340 -0.09 -35.47 -13.76
CA PHE A 340 1.28 -34.89 -13.69
C PHE A 340 2.37 -35.71 -12.95
N LEU A 341 2.04 -36.85 -12.34
CA LEU A 341 3.05 -37.67 -11.64
C LEU A 341 3.92 -38.54 -12.57
N TYR A 342 3.60 -38.62 -13.88
CA TYR A 342 4.39 -39.36 -14.86
C TYR A 342 5.47 -38.46 -15.49
N GLY A 343 6.74 -38.67 -15.11
CA GLY A 343 7.90 -38.11 -15.82
C GLY A 343 8.86 -37.24 -15.02
N ARG A 344 8.83 -37.27 -13.68
CA ARG A 344 9.77 -36.49 -12.86
C ARG A 344 11.21 -37.03 -12.98
N ASN A 345 12.10 -36.22 -13.54
CA ASN A 345 13.54 -36.35 -13.29
C ASN A 345 13.82 -35.75 -11.90
N THR A 346 14.27 -36.60 -10.98
CA THR A 346 14.64 -36.19 -9.62
C THR A 346 15.96 -35.43 -9.65
N ASN A 347 15.89 -34.09 -9.65
CA ASN A 347 17.03 -33.23 -9.35
C ASN A 347 17.08 -32.92 -7.85
N MET A 348 18.07 -32.11 -7.43
CA MET A 348 18.42 -31.85 -6.02
C MET A 348 17.20 -31.53 -5.15
N ALA A 349 17.17 -32.18 -3.99
CA ALA A 349 16.12 -32.05 -2.99
C ALA A 349 16.65 -31.25 -1.80
N THR A 350 15.96 -30.18 -1.44
CA THR A 350 16.32 -29.35 -0.29
C THR A 350 15.20 -29.32 0.72
N TRP A 351 15.55 -29.47 1.99
CA TRP A 351 14.64 -29.31 3.10
C TRP A 351 14.65 -27.87 3.59
N VAL A 352 13.48 -27.27 3.74
CA VAL A 352 13.31 -25.89 4.26
C VAL A 352 12.81 -25.97 5.71
N GLY A 353 13.21 -24.98 6.52
CA GLY A 353 12.85 -24.92 7.94
C GLY A 353 11.33 -24.95 8.16
N THR A 354 10.92 -25.50 9.31
CA THR A 354 9.51 -25.55 9.72
C THR A 354 9.14 -24.31 10.52
N ASN A 355 7.94 -23.77 10.29
CA ASN A 355 7.44 -22.62 11.03
C ASN A 355 7.10 -23.02 12.48
N SER A 356 7.37 -22.11 13.42
CA SER A 356 6.74 -22.13 14.73
C SER A 356 5.30 -21.61 14.66
N LEU A 357 4.53 -21.79 15.74
CA LEU A 357 3.20 -21.19 15.86
C LEU A 357 3.24 -19.65 15.81
N GLU A 358 4.31 -19.03 16.31
CA GLU A 358 4.48 -17.57 16.25
C GLU A 358 4.80 -17.10 14.82
N ASP A 359 5.54 -17.89 14.03
CA ASP A 359 5.80 -17.56 12.61
C ASP A 359 4.51 -17.60 11.79
N ASN A 360 3.60 -18.53 12.12
CA ASN A 360 2.29 -18.66 11.49
C ASN A 360 1.26 -17.60 11.95
N ARG A 361 1.50 -16.90 13.07
CA ARG A 361 0.53 -15.95 13.61
C ARG A 361 0.37 -14.72 12.70
N PHE A 362 -0.88 -14.37 12.39
CA PHE A 362 -1.17 -13.11 11.71
C PHE A 362 -0.90 -11.93 12.64
N LYS A 363 0.00 -11.03 12.26
CA LYS A 363 0.37 -9.87 13.08
C LYS A 363 -0.66 -8.74 12.99
N THR A 364 -1.35 -8.65 11.85
CA THR A 364 -2.37 -7.63 11.58
C THR A 364 -3.53 -8.20 10.76
N ILE A 365 -4.64 -7.46 10.71
CA ILE A 365 -5.74 -7.77 9.78
C ILE A 365 -5.27 -7.67 8.31
N SER A 366 -4.31 -6.78 8.00
CA SER A 366 -3.76 -6.65 6.64
C SER A 366 -3.05 -7.93 6.21
N ASP A 367 -2.22 -8.49 7.10
CA ASP A 367 -1.49 -9.75 6.91
C ASP A 367 -2.45 -10.90 6.54
N PHE A 368 -3.53 -11.07 7.31
CA PHE A 368 -4.58 -12.06 6.98
C PHE A 368 -5.23 -11.81 5.62
N LYS A 369 -5.62 -10.56 5.32
CA LYS A 369 -6.24 -10.23 4.03
C LYS A 369 -5.32 -10.51 2.85
N GLN A 370 -4.02 -10.29 3.00
CA GLN A 370 -3.05 -10.58 1.96
C GLN A 370 -2.89 -12.08 1.73
N CYS A 371 -2.78 -12.86 2.82
CA CYS A 371 -2.79 -14.33 2.74
C CYS A 371 -3.99 -14.83 1.92
N MET A 372 -5.20 -14.39 2.26
CA MET A 372 -6.43 -14.79 1.53
C MET A 372 -6.44 -14.33 0.07
N ARG A 373 -6.04 -13.07 -0.22
CA ARG A 373 -5.97 -12.56 -1.61
C ARG A 373 -4.98 -13.30 -2.48
N ARG A 374 -3.92 -13.87 -1.87
CA ARG A 374 -2.91 -14.67 -2.57
C ARG A 374 -3.28 -16.15 -2.67
N GLY A 375 -4.52 -16.52 -2.33
CA GLY A 375 -4.97 -17.91 -2.41
C GLY A 375 -4.50 -18.77 -1.23
N GLY A 376 -4.07 -18.16 -0.12
CA GLY A 376 -3.57 -18.88 1.04
C GLY A 376 -4.58 -19.89 1.61
N GLU A 377 -4.07 -21.01 2.07
CA GLU A 377 -4.80 -22.06 2.78
C GLU A 377 -4.36 -22.01 4.23
N VAL A 378 -5.32 -21.88 5.14
CA VAL A 378 -5.06 -21.59 6.55
C VAL A 378 -5.89 -22.52 7.42
N GLN A 379 -5.28 -23.05 8.47
CA GLN A 379 -5.98 -23.70 9.55
C GLN A 379 -5.59 -23.06 10.88
N PHE A 380 -6.59 -22.70 11.67
CA PHE A 380 -6.39 -22.06 12.96
C PHE A 380 -7.38 -22.56 14.01
N GLU A 381 -7.08 -22.33 15.27
CA GLU A 381 -7.89 -22.71 16.41
C GLU A 381 -8.30 -21.48 17.22
N TRP A 382 -9.58 -21.46 17.60
CA TRP A 382 -10.13 -20.48 18.55
C TRP A 382 -11.07 -21.18 19.53
N ASN A 383 -10.84 -20.99 20.83
CA ASN A 383 -11.63 -21.61 21.91
C ASN A 383 -11.83 -23.14 21.74
N GLY A 384 -10.78 -23.85 21.34
CA GLY A 384 -10.80 -25.31 21.17
C GLY A 384 -11.52 -25.82 19.91
N VAL A 385 -11.95 -24.92 19.02
CA VAL A 385 -12.56 -25.27 17.73
C VAL A 385 -11.59 -24.95 16.61
N LEU A 386 -11.38 -25.92 15.71
CA LEU A 386 -10.56 -25.74 14.52
C LEU A 386 -11.39 -25.19 13.36
N TYR A 387 -10.81 -24.25 12.64
CA TYR A 387 -11.36 -23.60 11.46
C TYR A 387 -10.36 -23.68 10.33
N CYS A 388 -10.87 -23.66 9.10
CA CYS A 388 -10.05 -23.56 7.90
C CYS A 388 -10.58 -22.46 6.97
N CYS A 389 -9.66 -21.76 6.33
CA CYS A 389 -9.91 -20.71 5.34
C CYS A 389 -9.09 -20.97 4.09
N PHE A 390 -9.70 -20.74 2.93
CA PHE A 390 -9.04 -20.91 1.64
C PHE A 390 -9.31 -19.71 0.78
N GLY A 391 -8.24 -19.14 0.21
CA GLY A 391 -8.32 -17.95 -0.63
C GLY A 391 -8.76 -18.21 -2.07
N CYS A 392 -8.66 -19.44 -2.55
CA CYS A 392 -8.85 -19.76 -3.96
C CYS A 392 -9.47 -21.15 -4.17
N ILE A 393 -10.79 -21.28 -3.97
CA ILE A 393 -11.55 -22.52 -4.21
C ILE A 393 -12.65 -22.28 -5.24
N SER A 394 -12.83 -23.22 -6.17
CA SER A 394 -13.94 -23.17 -7.11
C SER A 394 -15.09 -24.06 -6.66
N PRO A 395 -16.32 -23.54 -6.49
CA PRO A 395 -17.47 -24.36 -6.10
C PRO A 395 -17.89 -25.37 -7.18
N ALA A 396 -17.45 -25.17 -8.44
CA ALA A 396 -17.63 -26.08 -9.57
C ALA A 396 -16.48 -25.93 -10.58
N ALA A 397 -16.30 -26.90 -11.48
CA ALA A 397 -15.19 -26.93 -12.45
C ALA A 397 -15.04 -25.63 -13.27
N ASP A 398 -16.15 -24.99 -13.66
CA ASP A 398 -16.17 -23.78 -14.50
C ASP A 398 -16.51 -22.49 -13.72
N ALA A 399 -16.61 -22.56 -12.39
CA ALA A 399 -16.93 -21.40 -11.57
C ALA A 399 -15.67 -20.59 -11.21
N ALA A 400 -15.82 -19.27 -11.20
CA ALA A 400 -14.79 -18.36 -10.72
C ALA A 400 -14.35 -18.76 -9.28
N PRO A 401 -13.04 -18.76 -8.98
CA PRO A 401 -12.55 -19.01 -7.64
C PRO A 401 -13.13 -18.01 -6.65
N LYS A 402 -13.46 -18.49 -5.45
CA LYS A 402 -13.95 -17.71 -4.32
C LYS A 402 -13.15 -18.05 -3.08
N MET A 403 -13.30 -17.21 -2.06
CA MET A 403 -12.79 -17.51 -0.74
C MET A 403 -13.84 -18.28 0.06
N VAL A 404 -13.40 -19.12 0.99
CA VAL A 404 -14.29 -19.92 1.83
C VAL A 404 -13.70 -20.09 3.22
N ILE A 405 -14.57 -20.02 4.23
CA ILE A 405 -14.24 -20.33 5.63
C ILE A 405 -15.26 -21.32 6.17
N CYS A 406 -14.81 -22.29 6.97
CA CYS A 406 -15.69 -23.22 7.68
C CYS A 406 -15.02 -23.75 8.97
N GLN A 407 -15.75 -24.52 9.77
CA GLN A 407 -15.13 -25.37 10.79
C GLN A 407 -14.41 -26.53 10.11
N ALA A 408 -13.17 -26.79 10.52
CA ALA A 408 -12.38 -27.91 10.02
C ALA A 408 -12.92 -29.23 10.59
N GLY A 409 -12.97 -30.29 9.78
CA GLY A 409 -13.50 -31.59 10.21
C GLY A 409 -14.01 -32.47 9.07
N SER A 410 -15.07 -33.24 9.33
CA SER A 410 -15.71 -34.06 8.30
C SER A 410 -16.43 -33.21 7.25
N VAL A 411 -16.70 -33.81 6.09
CA VAL A 411 -17.50 -33.21 5.01
C VAL A 411 -18.84 -32.66 5.53
N GLU A 412 -19.46 -33.35 6.51
CA GLU A 412 -20.72 -32.93 7.13
C GLU A 412 -20.55 -31.65 7.96
N VAL A 413 -19.46 -31.55 8.73
CA VAL A 413 -19.12 -30.35 9.52
C VAL A 413 -18.84 -29.18 8.59
N ASN A 414 -18.02 -29.40 7.55
CA ASN A 414 -17.71 -28.33 6.61
C ASN A 414 -18.99 -27.84 5.90
N THR A 415 -19.83 -28.76 5.40
CA THR A 415 -21.07 -28.41 4.69
C THR A 415 -22.04 -27.59 5.55
N ARG A 416 -22.09 -27.86 6.86
CA ARG A 416 -22.97 -27.13 7.79
C ARG A 416 -22.45 -25.74 8.15
N THR A 417 -21.17 -25.48 7.98
CA THR A 417 -20.49 -24.30 8.53
C THR A 417 -19.83 -23.44 7.46
N GLU A 418 -19.76 -23.89 6.21
CA GLU A 418 -19.11 -23.14 5.16
C GLU A 418 -19.83 -21.82 4.86
N LYS A 419 -18.99 -20.80 4.67
CA LYS A 419 -19.40 -19.50 4.15
C LYS A 419 -18.50 -19.16 2.98
N TRP A 420 -19.12 -19.00 1.81
CA TRP A 420 -18.48 -18.52 0.61
C TRP A 420 -18.44 -16.99 0.60
N CYS A 421 -17.28 -16.44 0.26
CA CYS A 421 -16.98 -15.02 0.33
C CYS A 421 -16.30 -14.58 -0.97
N ASP A 422 -16.64 -13.38 -1.43
CA ASP A 422 -15.96 -12.74 -2.56
C ASP A 422 -14.75 -11.93 -2.09
N THR A 423 -14.70 -11.58 -0.80
CA THR A 423 -13.61 -10.79 -0.22
C THR A 423 -13.14 -11.31 1.15
N ALA A 424 -11.88 -11.05 1.48
CA ALA A 424 -11.34 -11.37 2.80
C ALA A 424 -12.04 -10.60 3.94
N ASP A 425 -12.64 -9.43 3.65
CA ASP A 425 -13.47 -8.72 4.63
C ASP A 425 -14.73 -9.49 5.01
N GLU A 426 -15.35 -10.21 4.08
CA GLU A 426 -16.52 -11.05 4.37
C GLU A 426 -16.15 -12.28 5.21
N ILE A 427 -14.93 -12.81 5.02
CA ILE A 427 -14.39 -13.87 5.90
C ILE A 427 -14.20 -13.33 7.31
N LEU A 428 -13.68 -12.11 7.47
CA LEU A 428 -13.46 -11.50 8.78
C LEU A 428 -14.77 -11.28 9.57
N GLU A 429 -15.93 -11.23 8.91
CA GLU A 429 -17.24 -11.18 9.58
C GLU A 429 -17.79 -12.56 9.98
N TYR A 430 -17.07 -13.65 9.71
CA TYR A 430 -17.47 -15.00 10.14
C TYR A 430 -17.35 -15.15 11.65
N MET A 431 -18.31 -15.85 12.26
CA MET A 431 -18.33 -16.10 13.70
C MET A 431 -17.50 -17.33 14.05
N VAL A 432 -16.47 -17.17 14.88
CA VAL A 432 -15.64 -18.24 15.42
C VAL A 432 -15.94 -18.39 16.90
N GLY A 433 -16.67 -19.45 17.26
CA GLY A 433 -17.26 -19.59 18.59
C GLY A 433 -18.28 -18.46 18.84
N GLY A 434 -18.00 -17.61 19.83
CA GLY A 434 -18.84 -16.45 20.17
C GLY A 434 -18.36 -15.12 19.59
N ASP A 435 -17.19 -15.10 18.93
CA ASP A 435 -16.50 -13.86 18.52
C ASP A 435 -16.49 -13.72 17.00
N ARG A 436 -16.40 -12.48 16.50
CA ARG A 436 -16.15 -12.24 15.07
C ARG A 436 -14.68 -12.46 14.78
N LEU A 437 -14.36 -13.13 13.67
CA LEU A 437 -12.97 -13.39 13.28
C LEU A 437 -12.14 -12.10 13.21
N ARG A 438 -12.71 -10.99 12.73
CA ARG A 438 -12.06 -9.66 12.69
C ARG A 438 -11.47 -9.24 14.03
N ASP A 439 -12.16 -9.55 15.12
CA ASP A 439 -11.81 -9.09 16.46
C ASP A 439 -10.73 -9.98 17.09
N VAL A 440 -10.52 -11.20 16.57
CA VAL A 440 -9.64 -12.22 17.18
C VAL A 440 -8.54 -12.76 16.26
N ILE A 441 -8.54 -12.44 14.95
CA ILE A 441 -7.63 -13.06 13.96
C ILE A 441 -6.13 -12.92 14.29
N THR A 442 -5.73 -11.88 15.01
CA THR A 442 -4.33 -11.68 15.43
C THR A 442 -3.96 -12.41 16.73
N GLN A 443 -4.94 -13.07 17.34
CA GLN A 443 -4.86 -13.78 18.63
C GLN A 443 -5.13 -15.28 18.48
N VAL A 444 -5.72 -15.73 17.35
CA VAL A 444 -5.96 -17.15 17.11
C VAL A 444 -4.65 -17.92 17.03
N LYS A 445 -4.71 -19.20 17.41
CA LYS A 445 -3.59 -20.11 17.22
C LYS A 445 -3.61 -20.60 15.77
N VAL A 446 -2.74 -20.05 14.93
CA VAL A 446 -2.60 -20.51 13.54
C VAL A 446 -1.71 -21.75 13.51
N TRP A 447 -2.30 -22.89 13.19
CA TRP A 447 -1.56 -24.16 13.11
C TRP A 447 -0.71 -24.23 11.84
N GLU A 448 -1.28 -23.77 10.73
CA GLU A 448 -0.64 -23.80 9.42
C GLU A 448 -1.24 -22.71 8.52
N ARG A 449 -0.39 -22.10 7.70
CA ARG A 449 -0.79 -21.23 6.59
C ARG A 449 0.21 -21.34 5.46
N THR A 450 -0.26 -21.47 4.22
CA THR A 450 0.64 -21.63 3.06
C THR A 450 1.39 -20.33 2.73
N ILE A 451 0.82 -19.16 3.05
CA ILE A 451 1.36 -17.81 2.79
C ILE A 451 1.32 -16.95 4.04
#